data_AF-A0A966MPC9-F1
#
_entry.id   AF-A0A966MPC9-F1
#
_cell.length_a   1.000
_cell.length_b   1.000
_cell.length_c   1.000
_cell.angle_alpha   90.00
_cell.angle_beta   90.00
_cell.angle_gamma   90.00
#
_symmetry.space_group_name_H-M   'P 1'
#
loop_
_entity.id
_entity.type
_entity.pdbx_description
1 polymer ?
#
loop_
_entity_poly.entity_id
_entity_poly.type
_entity_poly.pdbx_seq_one_letter_code
_entity_poly.pdbx_strand_id
1 'polypeptide(L)'
;MPRILLVSFQQALRSITLALLPIAFLSLLVWATAGSANGNTADPLRASVWIFLVAHQVPLHLTLANSSLTGSLTFLPLAALVIPWFTVKSGFRRMRERLGDGSPRDRRMYIIDFALAYALITYLLALLTFSDSVRIDFYIAIPIL
;
A
#
# COMPACT_ATOMS: atom_id res chain seq x y z
N MET A 1 24.94 -5.90 -7.64
CA MET A 1 24.25 -5.47 -6.39
C MET A 1 23.56 -4.11 -6.52
N PRO A 2 24.23 -2.96 -6.74
CA PRO A 2 23.56 -1.65 -6.70
C PRO A 2 22.45 -1.48 -7.75
N ARG A 3 22.63 -2.07 -8.94
CA ARG A 3 21.62 -2.08 -10.01
C ARG A 3 20.31 -2.79 -9.60
N ILE A 4 20.39 -3.88 -8.83
CA ILE A 4 19.21 -4.66 -8.43
C ILE A 4 18.39 -3.89 -7.40
N LEU A 5 19.06 -3.29 -6.40
CA LEU A 5 18.44 -2.43 -5.39
C LEU A 5 17.76 -1.20 -6.02
N LEU A 6 18.42 -0.55 -6.97
CA LEU A 6 17.84 0.60 -7.67
C LEU A 6 16.59 0.19 -8.47
N VAL A 7 16.67 -0.89 -9.23
CA VAL A 7 15.56 -1.34 -10.08
C VAL A 7 14.39 -1.85 -9.23
N SER A 8 14.64 -2.59 -8.15
CA SER A 8 13.60 -3.03 -7.21
C SER A 8 12.87 -1.86 -6.58
N PHE A 9 13.60 -0.85 -6.09
CA PHE A 9 13.01 0.37 -5.53
C PHE A 9 12.14 1.12 -6.56
N GLN A 10 12.66 1.34 -7.77
CA GLN A 10 11.90 2.00 -8.84
C GLN A 10 10.64 1.23 -9.22
N GLN A 11 10.69 -0.10 -9.30
CA GLN A 11 9.53 -0.91 -9.65
C GLN A 11 8.52 -1.01 -8.53
N ALA A 12 8.97 -1.11 -7.27
CA ALA A 12 8.10 -1.08 -6.10
C ALA A 12 7.35 0.25 -6.03
N LEU A 13 8.05 1.38 -6.15
CA LEU A 13 7.46 2.71 -6.18
C LEU A 13 6.43 2.83 -7.32
N ARG A 14 6.81 2.45 -8.54
CA ARG A 14 5.91 2.49 -9.69
C ARG A 14 4.66 1.61 -9.48
N SER A 15 4.81 0.41 -8.91
CA SER A 15 3.69 -0.46 -8.59
C SER A 15 2.72 0.19 -7.62
N ILE A 16 3.24 0.72 -6.50
CA ILE A 16 2.43 1.37 -5.48
C ILE A 16 1.72 2.60 -6.04
N THR A 17 2.41 3.44 -6.83
CA THR A 17 1.81 4.60 -7.48
C THR A 17 0.68 4.21 -8.44
N LEU A 18 0.88 3.18 -9.26
CA LEU A 18 -0.16 2.70 -10.18
C LEU A 18 -1.37 2.13 -9.46
N ALA A 19 -1.19 1.54 -8.27
CA ALA A 19 -2.29 1.06 -7.45
C ALA A 19 -3.02 2.21 -6.73
N LEU A 20 -2.28 3.16 -6.16
CA LEU A 20 -2.85 4.29 -5.43
C LEU A 20 -3.56 5.28 -6.34
N LEU A 21 -3.11 5.48 -7.58
CA LEU A 21 -3.72 6.45 -8.50
C LEU A 21 -5.24 6.26 -8.66
N PRO A 22 -5.75 5.06 -9.04
CA PRO A 22 -7.20 4.84 -9.13
C PRO A 22 -7.90 4.89 -7.76
N ILE A 23 -7.26 4.41 -6.69
CA ILE A 23 -7.86 4.44 -5.34
C ILE A 23 -8.03 5.87 -4.85
N ALA A 24 -7.01 6.73 -5.06
CA ALA A 24 -7.04 8.15 -4.74
C ALA A 24 -8.09 8.88 -5.56
N PHE A 25 -8.19 8.59 -6.85
CA PHE A 25 -9.25 9.15 -7.70
C PHE A 25 -10.64 8.80 -7.17
N LEU A 26 -10.91 7.54 -6.84
CA LEU A 26 -12.19 7.12 -6.28
C LEU A 26 -12.46 7.77 -4.91
N SER A 27 -11.45 7.87 -4.05
CA SER A 27 -11.60 8.51 -2.74
C SER A 27 -11.91 10.00 -2.87
N LEU A 28 -11.25 10.70 -3.79
CA LEU A 28 -11.53 12.10 -4.10
C LEU A 28 -12.94 12.29 -4.67
N LEU A 29 -13.38 11.39 -5.57
CA LEU A 29 -14.72 11.43 -6.14
C LEU A 29 -15.79 11.26 -5.05
N VAL A 30 -15.64 10.26 -4.17
CA VAL A 30 -16.56 10.03 -3.06
C VAL A 30 -16.58 11.22 -2.10
N TRP A 31 -15.42 11.79 -1.77
CA TRP A 31 -15.33 12.97 -0.92
C TRP A 31 -16.00 14.20 -1.54
N ALA A 32 -15.82 14.41 -2.84
CA ALA A 32 -16.43 15.52 -3.56
C ALA A 32 -17.96 15.40 -3.64
N THR A 33 -18.50 14.16 -3.73
CA THR A 33 -19.95 13.93 -3.84
C THR A 33 -20.65 13.81 -2.48
N ALA A 34 -19.98 13.27 -1.46
CA ALA A 34 -20.54 13.16 -0.10
C ALA A 34 -20.53 14.50 0.66
N GLY A 35 -19.70 15.45 0.22
CA GLY A 35 -19.46 16.71 0.91
C GLY A 35 -18.43 16.56 2.02
N SER A 36 -17.62 17.60 2.21
CA SER A 36 -16.58 17.62 3.25
C SER A 36 -17.03 18.44 4.45
N ALA A 37 -16.83 17.90 5.65
CA ALA A 37 -17.05 18.66 6.89
C ALA A 37 -16.08 19.86 7.02
N ASN A 38 -14.85 19.72 6.51
CA ASN A 38 -13.76 20.69 6.73
C ASN A 38 -13.17 21.29 5.44
N GLY A 39 -13.56 20.80 4.26
CA GLY A 39 -13.04 21.25 2.96
C GLY A 39 -11.58 20.84 2.68
N ASN A 40 -10.98 19.94 3.46
CA ASN A 40 -9.59 19.54 3.32
C ASN A 40 -9.41 18.35 2.37
N THR A 41 -8.70 18.57 1.26
CA THR A 41 -8.39 17.53 0.26
C THR A 41 -7.34 16.53 0.73
N ALA A 42 -6.63 16.79 1.83
CA ALA A 42 -5.75 15.81 2.45
C ALA A 42 -6.53 14.62 3.05
N ASP A 43 -7.79 14.81 3.44
CA ASP A 43 -8.63 13.76 4.02
C ASP A 43 -8.86 12.59 3.04
N PRO A 44 -9.35 12.80 1.81
CA PRO A 44 -9.50 11.72 0.83
C PRO A 44 -8.15 11.13 0.39
N LEU A 45 -7.08 11.92 0.34
CA LEU A 45 -5.76 11.38 0.02
C LEU A 45 -5.26 10.42 1.11
N ARG A 46 -5.41 10.75 2.39
CA ARG A 46 -5.12 9.82 3.51
C ARG A 46 -6.02 8.59 3.47
N ALA A 47 -7.31 8.78 3.23
CA ALA A 47 -8.27 7.67 3.11
C ALA A 47 -7.88 6.69 2.00
N SER A 48 -7.36 7.17 0.87
CA SER A 48 -6.88 6.30 -0.21
C SER A 48 -5.73 5.38 0.20
N VAL A 49 -4.82 5.89 1.03
CA VAL A 49 -3.71 5.09 1.60
C VAL A 49 -4.25 4.09 2.61
N TRP A 50 -5.20 4.48 3.46
CA TRP A 50 -5.85 3.55 4.39
C TRP A 50 -6.56 2.41 3.67
N ILE A 51 -7.29 2.69 2.59
CA ILE A 51 -7.92 1.65 1.74
C ILE A 51 -6.84 0.71 1.17
N PHE A 52 -5.73 1.27 0.67
CA PHE A 52 -4.61 0.48 0.16
C PHE A 52 -3.99 -0.40 1.24
N LEU A 53 -3.78 0.11 2.45
CA LEU A 53 -3.24 -0.65 3.59
C LEU A 53 -4.18 -1.77 4.02
N VAL A 54 -5.49 -1.50 4.12
CA VAL A 54 -6.45 -2.53 4.52
C VAL A 54 -6.62 -3.58 3.42
N ALA A 55 -6.44 -3.22 2.14
CA ALA A 55 -6.37 -4.21 1.07
C ALA A 55 -5.18 -5.18 1.27
N HIS A 56 -4.07 -4.71 1.88
CA HIS A 56 -2.95 -5.54 2.34
C HIS A 56 -3.21 -6.25 3.68
N GLN A 57 -4.44 -6.22 4.19
CA GLN A 57 -4.85 -6.77 5.48
C GLN A 57 -4.13 -6.11 6.67
N VAL A 58 -3.64 -4.88 6.50
CA VAL A 58 -3.10 -4.10 7.62
C VAL A 58 -4.26 -3.61 8.50
N PRO A 59 -4.29 -4.00 9.79
CA PRO A 59 -5.35 -3.57 10.69
C PRO A 59 -5.28 -2.06 10.96
N LEU A 60 -6.44 -1.41 10.90
CA LEU A 60 -6.60 0.00 11.29
C LEU A 60 -7.48 0.11 12.53
N HIS A 61 -7.01 0.85 13.53
CA HIS A 61 -7.79 1.20 14.72
C HIS A 61 -8.37 2.59 14.56
N LEU A 62 -9.69 2.69 14.68
CA LEU A 62 -10.46 3.91 14.48
C LEU A 62 -11.01 4.41 15.81
N THR A 63 -10.84 5.69 16.06
CA THR A 63 -11.48 6.42 17.17
C THR A 63 -12.47 7.39 16.58
N LEU A 64 -13.77 7.12 16.73
CA LEU A 64 -14.81 8.04 16.26
C LEU A 64 -14.94 9.22 17.23
N ALA A 65 -15.42 10.37 16.73
CA ALA A 65 -15.44 11.69 17.37
C ALA A 65 -16.13 11.79 18.75
N ASN A 66 -16.65 10.67 19.28
CA ASN A 66 -17.37 10.61 20.54
C ASN A 66 -16.63 9.77 21.59
N SER A 67 -15.36 9.38 21.35
CA SER A 67 -14.41 8.74 22.28
C SER A 67 -14.83 7.45 23.02
N SER A 68 -16.09 7.03 22.95
CA SER A 68 -16.63 5.83 23.60
C SER A 68 -16.70 4.62 22.68
N LEU A 69 -16.51 4.81 21.37
CA LEU A 69 -16.59 3.76 20.35
C LEU A 69 -15.26 3.65 19.61
N THR A 70 -14.47 2.65 20.02
CA THR A 70 -13.28 2.19 19.30
C THR A 70 -13.66 1.05 18.37
N GLY A 71 -13.29 1.16 17.09
CA GLY A 71 -13.52 0.11 16.09
C GLY A 71 -12.22 -0.33 15.43
N SER A 72 -12.15 -1.58 14.99
CA SER A 72 -11.05 -2.09 14.16
C SER A 72 -11.53 -2.41 12.75
N LEU A 73 -10.86 -1.88 11.74
CA LEU A 73 -11.06 -2.26 10.35
C LEU A 73 -10.06 -3.36 10.00
N THR A 74 -10.47 -4.62 10.19
CA THR A 74 -9.60 -5.81 10.09
C THR A 74 -9.96 -6.78 8.97
N PHE A 75 -11.18 -6.70 8.42
CA PHE A 75 -11.66 -7.63 7.41
C PHE A 75 -12.24 -6.89 6.21
N LEU A 76 -11.39 -6.54 5.24
CA LEU A 76 -11.91 -6.31 3.89
C LEU A 76 -12.25 -7.67 3.27
N PRO A 77 -13.32 -7.79 2.47
CA PRO A 77 -13.62 -9.02 1.74
C PRO A 77 -12.37 -9.55 1.04
N LEU A 78 -12.21 -10.88 1.03
CA LEU A 78 -11.08 -11.57 0.34
C LEU A 78 -10.85 -11.04 -1.09
N ALA A 79 -11.89 -10.52 -1.74
CA ALA A 79 -11.80 -9.84 -3.03
C ALA A 79 -10.80 -8.68 -3.07
N ALA A 80 -10.57 -7.96 -1.97
CA ALA A 80 -9.63 -6.84 -1.92
C ALA A 80 -8.17 -7.28 -2.04
N LEU A 81 -7.83 -8.52 -1.65
CA LEU A 81 -6.49 -9.10 -1.80
C LEU A 81 -6.05 -9.23 -3.27
N VAL A 82 -7.00 -9.17 -4.20
CA VAL A 82 -6.72 -9.13 -5.63
C VAL A 82 -5.88 -7.89 -5.99
N ILE A 83 -6.11 -6.75 -5.32
CA ILE A 83 -5.38 -5.51 -5.56
C ILE A 83 -3.89 -5.64 -5.22
N PRO A 84 -3.46 -5.99 -3.99
CA PRO A 84 -2.05 -6.15 -3.66
C PRO A 84 -1.42 -7.28 -4.47
N TRP A 85 -2.14 -8.38 -4.75
CA TRP A 85 -1.62 -9.47 -5.58
C TRP A 85 -1.26 -8.99 -6.99
N PHE A 86 -2.15 -8.29 -7.69
CA PHE A 86 -1.86 -7.74 -9.02
C PHE A 86 -0.75 -6.68 -8.98
N THR A 87 -0.75 -5.84 -7.95
CA THR A 87 0.24 -4.77 -7.75
C THR A 87 1.66 -5.35 -7.62
N VAL A 88 1.82 -6.34 -6.74
CA VAL A 88 3.10 -7.04 -6.49
C VAL A 88 3.50 -7.87 -7.70
N LYS A 89 2.60 -8.71 -8.23
CA LYS A 89 2.88 -9.59 -9.37
C LYS A 89 3.30 -8.81 -10.61
N SER A 90 2.60 -7.72 -10.93
CA SER A 90 2.94 -6.88 -12.09
C SER A 90 4.26 -6.14 -11.89
N GLY A 91 4.54 -5.68 -10.66
CA GLY A 91 5.80 -5.01 -10.31
C GLY A 91 7.01 -5.93 -10.43
N PHE A 92 6.90 -7.11 -9.82
CA PHE A 92 7.95 -8.12 -9.87
C PHE A 92 8.20 -8.61 -11.30
N ARG A 93 7.15 -8.78 -12.11
CA ARG A 93 7.29 -9.10 -13.54
C ARG A 93 8.10 -8.03 -14.29
N ARG A 94 7.76 -6.73 -14.13
CA ARG A 94 8.51 -5.62 -14.74
C ARG A 94 9.96 -5.56 -14.27
N MET A 95 10.22 -5.87 -13.00
CA MET A 95 11.58 -5.95 -12.47
C MET A 95 12.39 -7.05 -13.17
N ARG A 96 11.81 -8.25 -13.33
CA ARG A 96 12.45 -9.36 -14.04
C ARG A 96 12.72 -9.02 -15.51
N GLU A 97 11.78 -8.40 -16.19
CA GLU A 97 11.95 -7.95 -17.59
C GLU A 97 13.15 -6.99 -17.73
N ARG A 98 13.43 -6.15 -16.72
CA ARG A 98 14.57 -5.21 -16.73
C ARG A 98 15.90 -5.83 -16.34
N LEU A 99 15.89 -6.83 -15.46
CA LEU A 99 17.11 -7.44 -14.92
C LEU A 99 17.52 -8.73 -15.66
N GLY A 100 16.62 -9.32 -16.46
CA GLY A 100 16.78 -10.63 -17.08
C GLY A 100 16.49 -11.78 -16.12
N ASP A 101 16.43 -13.01 -16.63
CA ASP A 101 16.00 -14.18 -15.84
C ASP A 101 17.05 -14.72 -14.86
N GLY A 102 18.33 -14.32 -15.01
CA GLY A 102 19.40 -14.56 -14.03
C GLY A 102 19.62 -16.03 -13.63
N SER A 103 20.52 -16.26 -12.67
CA SER A 103 20.64 -17.56 -12.01
C SER A 103 19.53 -17.77 -10.96
N PRO A 104 19.29 -19.01 -10.48
CA PRO A 104 18.36 -19.25 -9.37
C PRO A 104 18.69 -18.44 -8.10
N ARG A 105 19.97 -18.12 -7.88
CA ARG A 105 20.42 -17.26 -6.77
C ARG A 105 19.96 -15.82 -6.96
N ASP A 106 20.12 -15.29 -8.17
CA ASP A 106 19.70 -13.93 -8.50
C ASP A 106 18.19 -13.78 -8.38
N ARG A 107 17.42 -14.80 -8.78
CA ARG A 107 15.96 -14.79 -8.61
C ARG A 107 15.53 -14.66 -7.15
N ARG A 108 16.21 -15.33 -6.22
CA ARG A 108 15.94 -15.18 -4.78
C ARG A 108 16.27 -13.78 -4.29
N MET A 109 17.38 -13.20 -4.75
CA MET A 109 17.74 -11.81 -4.44
C MET A 109 16.70 -10.83 -4.98
N TYR A 110 16.21 -11.02 -6.20
CA TYR A 110 15.19 -10.14 -6.79
C TYR A 110 13.91 -10.12 -5.97
N ILE A 111 13.48 -11.29 -5.48
CA ILE A 111 12.31 -11.44 -4.61
C ILE A 111 12.51 -10.64 -3.31
N ILE A 112 13.64 -10.85 -2.63
CA ILE A 112 13.93 -10.21 -1.35
C ILE A 112 14.04 -8.69 -1.52
N ASP A 113 14.80 -8.22 -2.51
CA ASP A 113 15.00 -6.80 -2.76
C ASP A 113 13.69 -6.10 -3.13
N PHE A 114 12.85 -6.72 -3.97
CA PHE A 114 11.53 -6.19 -4.30
C PHE A 114 10.61 -6.13 -3.08
N ALA A 115 10.53 -7.21 -2.30
CA ALA A 115 9.68 -7.27 -1.12
C ALA A 115 10.09 -6.22 -0.07
N LEU A 116 11.39 -6.06 0.18
CA LEU A 116 11.92 -5.04 1.10
C LEU A 116 11.63 -3.63 0.61
N ALA A 117 11.87 -3.34 -0.67
CA ALA A 117 11.56 -2.02 -1.23
C ALA A 117 10.06 -1.70 -1.17
N TYR A 118 9.21 -2.67 -1.50
CA TYR A 118 7.76 -2.52 -1.46
C TYR A 118 7.24 -2.30 -0.03
N ALA A 119 7.73 -3.08 0.93
CA ALA A 119 7.39 -2.93 2.34
C ALA A 119 7.86 -1.58 2.88
N LEU A 120 9.10 -1.16 2.57
CA LEU A 120 9.64 0.13 3.01
C LEU A 120 8.79 1.30 2.50
N ILE A 121 8.45 1.33 1.22
CA ILE A 121 7.64 2.41 0.65
C ILE A 121 6.23 2.42 1.27
N THR A 122 5.62 1.24 1.42
CA THR A 122 4.29 1.11 2.05
C THR A 122 4.31 1.59 3.51
N TYR A 123 5.38 1.27 4.24
CA TYR A 123 5.58 1.71 5.62
C TYR A 123 5.76 3.22 5.73
N LEU A 124 6.56 3.82 4.84
CA LEU A 124 6.71 5.28 4.77
C LEU A 124 5.39 5.98 4.47
N LEU A 125 4.58 5.43 3.55
CA LEU A 125 3.25 5.96 3.25
C LEU A 125 2.33 5.87 4.47
N ALA A 126 2.31 4.74 5.17
CA ALA A 126 1.53 4.59 6.39
C ALA A 126 1.92 5.64 7.44
N LEU A 127 3.22 5.85 7.67
CA LEU A 127 3.72 6.88 8.61
C LEU A 127 3.20 8.28 8.28
N LEU A 128 3.13 8.63 7.00
CA LEU A 128 2.63 9.94 6.54
C LEU A 128 1.12 10.12 6.73
N THR A 129 0.38 9.06 7.09
CA THR A 129 -1.08 9.08 7.19
C THR A 129 -1.62 8.84 8.60
N PHE A 130 -0.75 8.82 9.61
CA PHE A 130 -1.18 8.82 11.01
C PHE A 130 -2.06 10.03 11.32
N SER A 131 -3.06 9.81 12.17
CA SER A 131 -3.89 10.88 12.72
C SER A 131 -4.49 10.48 14.06
N ASP A 132 -5.01 11.46 14.79
CA ASP A 132 -5.62 11.22 16.11
C ASP A 132 -6.79 10.21 16.03
N SER A 133 -7.49 10.17 14.90
CA SER A 133 -8.64 9.29 14.67
C SER A 133 -8.25 7.91 14.14
N VAL A 134 -7.07 7.73 13.54
CA VAL A 134 -6.67 6.48 12.86
C VAL A 134 -5.26 6.08 13.25
N ARG A 135 -5.14 4.93 13.93
CA ARG A 135 -3.88 4.25 14.21
C ARG A 135 -3.72 3.04 13.31
N ILE A 136 -2.49 2.82 12.87
CA ILE A 136 -2.09 1.74 11.97
C ILE A 136 -1.21 0.80 12.77
N ASP A 137 -1.65 -0.46 12.89
CA ASP A 137 -0.90 -1.49 13.59
C ASP A 137 0.03 -2.19 12.61
N PHE A 138 1.32 -1.91 12.73
CA PHE A 138 2.33 -2.47 11.84
C PHE A 138 2.60 -3.93 12.19
N TYR A 139 2.39 -4.82 11.23
CA TYR A 139 2.97 -6.15 11.24
C TYR A 139 3.78 -6.38 9.95
N ILE A 140 4.86 -7.14 10.05
CA ILE A 140 5.67 -7.53 8.90
C ILE A 140 4.88 -8.59 8.12
N ALA A 141 4.01 -8.16 7.21
CA ALA A 141 3.38 -9.03 6.24
C ALA A 141 4.42 -9.36 5.16
N ILE A 142 5.08 -10.51 5.24
CA ILE A 142 5.91 -10.98 4.14
C ILE A 142 4.96 -11.28 2.97
N PRO A 143 5.05 -10.56 1.83
CA PRO A 143 4.14 -10.79 0.72
C PRO A 143 4.35 -12.21 0.18
N ILE A 144 3.24 -12.95 0.03
CA ILE A 144 3.25 -14.26 -0.63
C ILE A 144 3.43 -13.99 -2.14
N LEU A 145 4.62 -14.32 -2.66
CA LEU A 145 5.04 -14.10 -4.04
C LEU A 145 4.84 -15.34 -4.92
#